data_AF-A0A3R8S8W5-F1
#
_entry.id   AF-A0A3R8S8W5-F1
#
_cell.length_a   1.000
_cell.length_b   1.000
_cell.length_c   1.000
_cell.angle_alpha   90.00
_cell.angle_beta   90.00
_cell.angle_gamma   90.00
#
_symmetry.space_group_name_H-M   'P 1'
#
loop_
_entity.id
_entity.type
_entity.pdbx_description
1 polymer ?
#
loop_
_entity_poly.entity_id
_entity_poly.type
_entity_poly.pdbx_seq_one_letter_code
_entity_poly.pdbx_strand_id
1 'polypeptide(L)'
;MDWEVVSGITGIVSAVCAIVSILFFNRYPKIDKSSKEKLGVISKFQLMAFLLVCSGWTLSCISFLYLGEPYGSFVSDGDYKSFFGFVIALPSGIILLHGLNLLKAKKL
;
A
#
# COMPACT_ATOMS: atom_id res chain seq x y z
N MET A 1 -3.18 -4.17 -23.96
CA MET A 1 -4.13 -3.85 -22.86
C MET A 1 -3.94 -2.38 -22.59
N ASP A 2 -4.99 -1.57 -22.72
CA ASP A 2 -4.84 -0.11 -22.67
C ASP A 2 -4.34 0.31 -21.27
N TRP A 3 -3.15 0.91 -21.23
CA TRP A 3 -2.45 1.25 -20.00
C TRP A 3 -3.28 2.18 -19.10
N GLU A 4 -4.07 3.05 -19.71
CA GLU A 4 -5.02 3.95 -19.06
C GLU A 4 -6.06 3.18 -18.24
N VAL A 5 -6.48 2.00 -18.73
CA VAL A 5 -7.43 1.15 -18.04
C VAL A 5 -6.77 0.51 -16.81
N VAL A 6 -5.53 0.06 -16.94
CA VAL A 6 -4.78 -0.54 -15.82
C VAL A 6 -4.47 0.50 -14.74
N SER A 7 -3.97 1.68 -15.11
CA SER A 7 -3.71 2.77 -14.18
C SER A 7 -5.00 3.28 -13.53
N GLY A 8 -6.09 3.40 -14.30
CA GLY A 8 -7.41 3.80 -13.81
C GLY A 8 -7.97 2.83 -12.77
N ILE A 9 -7.99 1.52 -13.07
CA ILE A 9 -8.45 0.49 -12.12
C ILE A 9 -7.57 0.49 -10.87
N THR A 10 -6.24 0.54 -11.05
CA THR A 10 -5.29 0.54 -9.92
C THR A 10 -5.48 1.76 -9.02
N GLY A 11 -5.73 2.93 -9.61
CA GLY A 11 -6.03 4.17 -8.90
C GLY A 11 -7.32 4.08 -8.09
N ILE A 12 -8.40 3.57 -8.69
CA ILE A 12 -9.71 3.39 -8.03
C ILE A 12 -9.58 2.41 -6.85
N VAL A 13 -8.97 1.24 -7.07
CA VAL A 13 -8.79 0.25 -6.01
C VAL A 13 -7.96 0.84 -4.86
N SER A 14 -6.89 1.57 -5.18
CA SER A 14 -6.07 2.24 -4.18
C SER A 14 -6.87 3.28 -3.39
N ALA A 15 -7.67 4.12 -4.06
CA ALA A 15 -8.53 5.10 -3.40
C ALA A 15 -9.52 4.45 -2.43
N VAL A 16 -10.19 3.38 -2.85
CA VAL A 16 -11.13 2.65 -2.00
C VAL A 16 -10.40 2.05 -0.78
N CYS A 17 -9.25 1.40 -0.98
CA CYS A 17 -8.47 0.84 0.11
C CYS A 17 -7.98 1.91 1.10
N ALA A 18 -7.56 3.07 0.62
CA ALA A 18 -7.16 4.19 1.47
C ALA A 18 -8.32 4.69 2.32
N ILE A 19 -9.49 4.94 1.69
CA ILE A 19 -10.70 5.41 2.38
C ILE A 19 -11.14 4.40 3.44
N VAL A 20 -11.23 3.11 3.10
CA VAL A 20 -11.61 2.06 4.05
C VAL A 20 -10.66 2.01 5.25
N SER A 21 -9.36 2.10 5.00
CA SER A 21 -8.35 2.08 6.06
C SER A 21 -8.44 3.33 6.96
N ILE A 22 -8.62 4.52 6.38
CA ILE A 22 -8.81 5.77 7.14
C ILE A 22 -10.08 5.70 8.00
N LEU A 23 -11.20 5.24 7.43
CA LEU A 23 -12.46 5.06 8.15
C LEU A 23 -12.32 4.07 9.30
N PHE A 24 -11.52 3.01 9.12
CA PHE A 24 -11.20 2.08 10.20
C PHE A 24 -10.46 2.79 11.34
N PHE A 25 -9.40 3.55 11.06
CA PHE A 25 -8.66 4.28 12.10
C PHE A 25 -9.50 5.34 12.81
N ASN A 26 -10.41 6.01 12.11
CA ASN A 26 -11.31 7.00 12.69
C ASN A 26 -12.37 6.37 13.60
N ARG A 27 -12.88 5.18 13.27
CA ARG A 27 -13.92 4.49 14.06
C ARG A 27 -13.38 3.71 15.25
N TYR A 28 -12.12 3.32 15.22
CA TYR A 28 -11.47 2.58 16.31
C TYR A 28 -10.29 3.38 16.89
N PRO A 29 -10.52 4.50 17.59
CA PRO A 29 -9.46 5.18 18.32
C PRO A 29 -8.97 4.26 19.45
N LYS A 30 -7.71 3.81 19.37
CA LYS A 30 -6.92 3.05 20.37
C LYS A 30 -7.75 2.33 21.44
N ILE A 31 -8.13 1.09 21.14
CA ILE A 31 -8.78 0.20 22.12
C ILE A 31 -7.87 0.03 23.34
N ASP A 32 -8.45 0.30 24.50
CA ASP A 32 -7.81 0.35 25.81
C ASP A 32 -7.30 -1.04 26.27
N LYS A 33 -6.33 -1.02 27.20
CA LYS A 33 -5.31 -2.05 27.43
C LYS A 33 -5.75 -3.43 28.00
N SER A 34 -6.94 -4.00 27.75
CA SER A 34 -7.30 -5.33 28.30
C SER A 34 -6.94 -6.54 27.41
N SER A 35 -6.65 -7.70 28.01
CA SER A 35 -5.47 -8.54 27.68
C SER A 35 -5.66 -9.83 26.84
N LYS A 36 -6.75 -10.03 26.08
CA LYS A 36 -6.85 -11.22 25.17
C LYS A 36 -7.37 -10.92 23.77
N GLU A 37 -8.17 -9.88 23.58
CA GLU A 37 -8.58 -9.39 22.24
C GLU A 37 -7.45 -8.64 21.50
N LYS A 38 -6.41 -8.22 22.23
CA LYS A 38 -5.26 -7.46 21.70
C LYS A 38 -4.59 -8.10 20.50
N LEU A 39 -4.39 -9.43 20.47
CA LEU A 39 -3.61 -10.04 19.37
C LEU A 39 -4.32 -9.92 18.02
N GLY A 40 -5.63 -10.19 17.99
CA GLY A 40 -6.46 -10.08 16.79
C GLY A 40 -6.70 -8.63 16.38
N VAL A 41 -6.86 -7.72 17.35
CA VAL A 41 -7.02 -6.28 17.10
C VAL A 41 -5.72 -5.67 16.57
N ILE A 42 -4.56 -5.96 17.19
CA ILE A 42 -3.25 -5.48 16.73
C ILE A 42 -2.96 -5.96 15.31
N SER A 43 -3.26 -7.22 14.98
CA SER A 43 -3.11 -7.76 13.63
C SER A 43 -3.98 -7.02 12.60
N LYS A 44 -5.25 -6.73 12.92
CA LYS A 44 -6.13 -5.93 12.05
C LYS A 44 -5.65 -4.50 11.87
N PHE A 45 -5.18 -3.86 12.94
CA PHE A 45 -4.60 -2.51 12.88
C PHE A 45 -3.34 -2.46 12.01
N GLN A 46 -2.46 -3.44 12.15
CA GLN A 46 -1.25 -3.56 11.32
C GLN A 46 -1.60 -3.79 9.84
N LEU A 47 -2.60 -4.64 9.56
CA LEU A 47 -3.09 -4.86 8.20
C LEU A 47 -3.68 -3.57 7.60
N MET A 48 -4.51 -2.84 8.34
CA MET A 48 -5.10 -1.58 7.85
C MET A 48 -4.06 -0.47 7.69
N ALA A 49 -3.06 -0.42 8.57
CA ALA A 49 -1.92 0.49 8.39
C ALA A 49 -1.14 0.16 7.12
N PHE A 50 -0.88 -1.13 6.88
CA PHE A 50 -0.21 -1.61 5.68
C PHE A 50 -1.01 -1.27 4.42
N LEU A 51 -2.31 -1.55 4.41
CA LEU A 51 -3.20 -1.22 3.29
C LEU A 51 -3.23 0.29 3.02
N LEU A 52 -3.29 1.12 4.07
CA LEU A 52 -3.26 2.57 3.94
C LEU A 52 -1.96 3.07 3.31
N VAL A 53 -0.81 2.57 3.78
CA VAL A 53 0.50 2.97 3.25
C VAL A 53 0.66 2.52 1.80
N CYS A 54 0.31 1.28 1.47
CA CYS A 54 0.43 0.73 0.12
C CYS A 54 -0.51 1.45 -0.87
N SER A 55 -1.75 1.71 -0.46
CA SER A 55 -2.71 2.45 -1.29
C SER A 55 -2.29 3.90 -1.50
N GLY A 56 -1.87 4.59 -0.44
CA GLY A 56 -1.35 5.95 -0.51
C GLY A 56 -0.11 6.07 -1.41
N TRP A 57 0.81 5.10 -1.32
CA TRP A 57 1.97 5.03 -2.20
C TRP A 57 1.57 4.85 -3.66
N THR A 58 0.69 3.90 -3.93
CA THR A 58 0.22 3.60 -5.29
C THR A 58 -0.50 4.80 -5.91
N LEU A 59 -1.38 5.45 -5.16
CA LEU A 59 -2.03 6.71 -5.57
C LEU A 59 -1.00 7.80 -5.87
N SER A 60 -0.01 7.99 -4.99
CA SER A 60 1.02 9.00 -5.19
C SER A 60 1.82 8.74 -6.46
N CYS A 61 2.17 7.48 -6.75
CA CYS A 61 2.87 7.09 -7.97
C CYS A 61 2.02 7.36 -9.21
N ILE A 62 0.73 7.01 -9.19
CA ILE A 62 -0.18 7.26 -10.31
C ILE A 62 -0.41 8.76 -10.50
N SER A 63 -0.62 9.52 -9.42
CA SER A 63 -0.74 10.97 -9.49
C SER A 63 0.52 11.63 -10.05
N PHE A 64 1.71 11.16 -9.66
CA PHE A 64 2.97 11.63 -10.23
C PHE A 64 3.07 11.32 -11.73
N LEU A 65 2.63 10.14 -12.15
CA LEU A 65 2.62 9.76 -13.57
C LEU A 65 1.68 10.65 -14.40
N TYR A 66 0.50 11.00 -13.87
CA TYR A 66 -0.48 11.85 -14.56
C TYR A 66 -0.14 13.35 -14.51
N LEU A 67 0.38 13.87 -13.39
CA LEU A 67 0.66 15.30 -13.24
C LEU A 67 2.06 15.69 -13.70
N GLY A 68 3.03 14.79 -13.53
CA GLY A 68 4.43 15.04 -13.86
C GLY A 68 4.81 14.63 -15.28
N GLU A 69 3.97 13.84 -15.96
CA GLU A 69 4.22 13.27 -17.30
C GLU A 69 5.70 12.84 -17.52
N PRO A 70 6.31 12.08 -16.60
CA PRO A 70 7.77 11.86 -16.60
C PRO A 70 8.29 11.12 -17.84
N TYR A 71 7.41 10.44 -18.57
CA TYR A 71 7.71 9.68 -19.79
C TYR A 71 7.16 10.36 -21.05
N GLY A 72 6.61 11.58 -20.94
CA GLY A 72 5.96 12.31 -22.03
C GLY A 72 4.60 11.72 -22.44
N SER A 73 4.11 12.14 -23.60
CA SER A 73 2.79 11.81 -24.14
C SER A 73 2.65 10.39 -24.68
N PHE A 74 3.76 9.65 -24.84
CA PHE A 74 3.78 8.27 -25.32
C PHE A 74 4.67 7.40 -24.44
N VAL A 75 4.04 6.68 -23.52
CA VAL A 75 4.73 5.76 -22.59
C VAL A 75 5.10 4.48 -23.32
N SER A 76 6.37 4.08 -23.28
CA SER A 76 6.82 2.79 -23.83
C SER A 76 6.58 1.63 -22.86
N ASP A 77 6.52 0.40 -23.37
CA ASP A 77 6.38 -0.81 -22.53
C ASP A 77 7.55 -0.98 -21.53
N GLY A 78 8.74 -0.46 -21.85
CA GLY A 78 9.91 -0.49 -20.96
C GLY A 78 9.77 0.46 -19.76
N ASP A 79 9.21 1.64 -20.00
CA ASP A 79 8.92 2.63 -18.97
C ASP A 79 7.83 2.13 -18.03
N TYR A 80 6.82 1.44 -18.57
CA TYR A 80 5.77 0.78 -17.80
C TYR A 80 6.33 -0.26 -16.84
N LYS A 81 7.21 -1.15 -17.31
CA LYS A 81 7.82 -2.19 -16.47
C LYS A 81 8.62 -1.58 -15.32
N SER A 82 9.34 -0.49 -15.61
CA SER A 82 10.14 0.24 -14.62
C SER A 82 9.25 0.94 -13.58
N PHE A 83 8.17 1.60 -14.04
CA PHE A 83 7.20 2.24 -13.17
C PHE A 83 6.48 1.24 -12.26
N PHE A 84 6.03 0.10 -12.79
CA PHE A 84 5.41 -0.94 -11.97
C PHE A 84 6.38 -1.49 -10.94
N GLY A 85 7.65 -1.66 -11.31
CA GLY A 85 8.72 -2.00 -10.38
C GLY A 85 8.81 -1.01 -9.21
N PHE A 86 8.70 0.29 -9.47
CA PHE A 86 8.70 1.33 -8.44
C PHE A 86 7.46 1.27 -7.54
N VAL A 87 6.28 1.07 -8.12
CA VAL A 87 5.02 0.94 -7.37
C VAL A 87 5.09 -0.24 -6.40
N ILE A 88 5.58 -1.40 -6.83
CA ILE A 88 5.64 -2.62 -6.01
C ILE A 88 6.82 -2.67 -5.04
N ALA A 89 7.87 -1.87 -5.26
CA ALA A 89 9.09 -1.90 -4.46
C ALA A 89 8.82 -1.61 -2.98
N LEU A 90 8.01 -0.58 -2.68
CA LEU A 90 7.69 -0.19 -1.31
C LEU A 90 6.86 -1.27 -0.58
N PRO A 91 5.72 -1.75 -1.12
CA PRO A 91 4.99 -2.86 -0.51
C PRO A 91 5.86 -4.09 -0.27
N SER A 92 6.68 -4.46 -1.24
CA SER A 92 7.59 -5.62 -1.14
C SER A 92 8.63 -5.43 -0.04
N GLY A 93 9.20 -4.23 0.07
CA GLY A 93 10.14 -3.89 1.14
C GLY A 93 9.53 -3.98 2.53
N ILE A 94 8.29 -3.51 2.71
CA ILE A 94 7.58 -3.61 3.99
C ILE A 94 7.34 -5.07 4.36
N ILE A 95 6.87 -5.90 3.42
CA ILE A 95 6.64 -7.33 3.64
C ILE A 95 7.95 -8.03 4.01
N LEU A 96 9.03 -7.74 3.30
CA LEU A 96 10.35 -8.31 3.57
C LEU A 96 10.84 -7.94 4.98
N LEU A 97 10.79 -6.66 5.35
CA LEU A 97 11.18 -6.19 6.68
C LEU A 97 10.34 -6.85 7.79
N HIS A 98 9.04 -7.00 7.56
CA HIS A 98 8.16 -7.70 8.48
C HIS A 98 8.55 -9.17 8.64
N GLY A 99 8.82 -9.88 7.55
CA GLY A 99 9.31 -11.26 7.56
C GLY A 99 10.65 -11.42 8.29
N LEU A 100 11.60 -10.50 8.07
CA LEU A 100 12.88 -10.50 8.79
C LEU A 100 12.70 -10.29 10.30
N ASN A 101 11.78 -9.42 10.71
CA ASN A 101 11.49 -9.20 12.13
C ASN A 101 10.88 -10.45 12.78
N LEU A 102 10.00 -11.18 12.08
CA LEU A 102 9.44 -12.44 12.58
C LEU A 102 10.53 -13.51 12.76
N LEU A 103 11.48 -13.61 11.82
CA LEU A 103 12.60 -14.55 11.92
C LEU A 103 13.56 -14.22 13.08
N LYS A 104 13.81 -12.93 13.34
CA LYS A 104 14.60 -12.49 14.49
C LYS A 104 13.89 -12.77 15.81
N ALA A 105 12.58 -12.54 15.88
CA ALA A 105 11.78 -12.79 17.08
C ALA A 105 11.72 -14.28 17.47
N LYS A 106 11.87 -15.19 16.50
CA LYS A 106 11.85 -16.65 16.72
C LYS A 106 13.22 -17.22 17.15
N LYS A 107 14.28 -16.41 17.18
CA LYS A 107 15.66 -16.81 17.50
C LYS A 107 16.07 -16.52 18.96
N LEU A 108 15.11 -16.08 19.80
CA LEU A 108 15.21 -15.92 21.25
C LEU A 108 14.31 -16.97 21.93
#